data_AF-A0AA37AQD3-F1
#
_entry.id   AF-A0AA37AQD3-F1
#
_cell.length_a   1.000
_cell.length_b   1.000
_cell.length_c   1.000
_cell.angle_alpha   90.00
_cell.angle_beta   90.00
_cell.angle_gamma   90.00
#
_symmetry.space_group_name_H-M   'P 1'
#
loop_
_entity.id
_entity.type
_entity.pdbx_description
1 polymer ?
#
loop_
_entity_poly.entity_id
_entity_poly.type
_entity_poly.pdbx_seq_one_letter_code
_entity_poly.pdbx_strand_id
1 'polypeptide(L)' 'MHMKLFNSKGLPLLAMSLDNRSDNWLNLSAIARYFDVPRSTFLQRVNDHGWESAIAHYEQQRKTKLKH' A
#
# COMPACT_ATOMS: atom_id res chain seq x y z
N MET A 1 7.60 -2.54 -6.91
CA MET A 1 7.19 -2.13 -5.56
C MET A 1 8.18 -2.69 -4.57
N HIS A 2 8.67 -1.85 -3.65
CA HIS A 2 9.59 -2.28 -2.58
C HIS A 2 9.01 -1.90 -1.23
N MET A 3 9.21 -2.75 -0.23
CA MET A 3 8.80 -2.48 1.15
C MET A 3 10.04 -2.26 2.01
N LYS A 4 9.93 -1.34 2.97
CA LYS A 4 10.97 -1.08 3.95
C LYS A 4 10.34 -0.77 5.31
N LEU A 5 10.92 -1.34 6.35
CA LEU A 5 10.63 -0.96 7.74
C LEU A 5 11.58 0.17 8.13
N PHE A 6 10.99 1.29 8.54
CA PHE A 6 11.71 2.44 9.08
C PHE A 6 11.57 2.45 10.59
N ASN A 7 12.64 2.78 11.30
CA ASN A 7 12.53 3.13 12.71
C ASN A 7 12.40 4.65 12.81
N SER A 8 11.21 5.13 13.17
CA SER A 8 10.96 6.56 13.38
C SER A 8 10.65 6.81 14.85
N LYS A 9 11.59 7.45 15.57
CA LYS A 9 11.46 7.77 17.00
C LYS A 9 11.08 6.56 17.88
N GLY A 10 11.62 5.37 17.55
CA GLY A 10 11.35 4.13 18.29
C GLY A 10 10.11 3.36 17.83
N LEU A 11 9.36 3.87 16.84
CA LEU A 11 8.18 3.20 16.29
C LEU A 11 8.50 2.61 14.91
N PRO A 12 8.19 1.31 14.67
CA PRO A 12 8.33 0.71 13.36
C PRO A 12 7.27 1.28 12.41
N LEU A 13 7.73 1.95 11.35
CA LEU A 13 6.90 2.48 10.28
C LEU A 13 7.10 1.61 9.03
N LEU A 14 6.03 0.94 8.60
CA LEU A 14 6.02 0.27 7.31
C LEU A 14 5.76 1.28 6.20
N ALA A 15 6.65 1.32 5.21
CA ALA A 15 6.46 2.11 4.00
C ALA A 15 6.78 1.32 2.73
N MET A 16 6.14 1.71 1.63
CA MET A 16 6.24 1.09 0.32
C MET A 16 6.60 2.14 -0.73
N SER A 17 7.54 1.82 -1.61
CA SER A 17 7.78 2.60 -2.82
C SER A 17 7.03 1.98 -4.00
N LEU A 18 6.28 2.80 -4.72
CA LEU A 18 5.52 2.40 -5.91
C LEU A 18 6.42 2.28 -7.15
N ASP A 19 7.44 3.12 -7.24
CA ASP A 19 8.44 3.11 -8.32
C ASP A 19 9.79 2.67 -7.77
N ASN A 20 10.38 1.63 -8.38
CA ASN A 20 11.70 1.08 -8.02
C ASN A 20 12.87 2.08 -8.20
N ARG A 21 12.59 3.37 -8.48
CA ARG A 21 13.57 4.41 -8.79
C ARG A 21 13.43 5.69 -7.95
N SER A 22 12.44 5.77 -7.04
CA SER A 22 12.24 6.99 -6.23
C SER A 22 12.38 6.72 -4.73
N ASP A 23 12.98 7.67 -4.01
CA ASP A 23 13.00 7.75 -2.55
C ASP A 23 11.63 8.14 -1.95
N ASN A 24 10.57 8.11 -2.76
CA ASN A 24 9.22 8.42 -2.32
C ASN A 24 8.56 7.21 -1.67
N TRP A 25 8.78 7.07 -0.37
CA TRP A 25 8.17 6.03 0.46
C TRP A 25 6.79 6.43 0.93
N LEU A 26 5.78 5.61 0.64
CA LEU A 26 4.42 5.78 1.10
C LEU A 26 4.18 4.96 2.37
N ASN A 27 3.76 5.60 3.45
CA ASN A 27 3.24 4.88 4.62
C ASN A 27 1.91 4.18 4.31
N LEU A 28 1.47 3.29 5.20
CA LEU A 28 0.21 2.54 5.07
C LEU A 28 -1.02 3.43 4.74
N SER A 29 -1.16 4.58 5.39
CA SER A 29 -2.27 5.50 5.14
C SER A 29 -2.18 6.14 3.75
N ALA A 30 -0.98 6.39 3.24
CA ALA A 30 -0.78 6.89 1.89
C ALA A 30 -1.06 5.81 0.84
N ILE A 31 -0.71 4.55 1.11
CA ILE A 31 -1.03 3.41 0.24
C ILE A 31 -2.54 3.22 0.13
N ALA A 32 -3.26 3.26 1.25
CA ALA A 32 -4.72 3.16 1.24
C ALA A 32 -5.39 4.29 0.43
N ARG A 33 -4.89 5.53 0.57
CA ARG A 33 -5.34 6.68 -0.23
C ARG A 33 -5.03 6.51 -1.72
N TYR A 34 -3.86 5.96 -2.07
CA TYR A 34 -3.49 5.69 -3.46
C TYR A 34 -4.46 4.72 -4.15
N PHE A 35 -4.99 3.75 -3.42
CA PHE A 35 -5.99 2.81 -3.90
C PHE A 35 -7.44 3.29 -3.72
N ASP A 36 -7.66 4.48 -3.16
CA ASP A 36 -8.99 5.03 -2.91
C ASP A 36 -9.84 4.10 -2.03
N VAL A 37 -9.26 3.63 -0.91
CA VAL A 37 -9.94 2.75 0.06
C VAL A 37 -9.65 3.18 1.51
N PRO A 38 -10.57 2.92 2.46
CA PRO A 38 -10.30 3.11 3.87
C PRO A 38 -9.11 2.27 4.33
N ARG A 39 -8.27 2.84 5.21
CA ARG A 39 -7.10 2.15 5.75
C ARG A 39 -7.47 0.85 6.47
N SER A 40 -8.55 0.83 7.25
CA SER A 40 -9.03 -0.36 7.94
C SER A 40 -9.37 -1.48 6.95
N THR A 41 -10.09 -1.16 5.87
CA THR A 41 -10.45 -2.10 4.81
C THR A 41 -9.21 -2.66 4.11
N PHE A 42 -8.24 -1.81 3.79
CA PHE A 42 -6.96 -2.25 3.21
C PHE A 42 -6.22 -3.21 4.14
N LEU A 43 -6.10 -2.86 5.43
CA LEU A 43 -5.42 -3.70 6.42
C LEU A 43 -6.13 -5.02 6.68
N GLN A 44 -7.47 -5.04 6.67
CA GLN A 44 -8.25 -6.27 6.78
C GLN A 44 -7.91 -7.22 5.63
N ARG A 45 -7.89 -6.73 4.39
CA ARG A 45 -7.50 -7.52 3.22
C ARG A 45 -6.08 -8.07 3.33
N VAL A 46 -5.13 -7.24 3.79
CA VAL A 46 -3.74 -7.65 4.03
C VAL A 46 -3.67 -8.76 5.08
N ASN A 47 -4.45 -8.65 6.16
CA ASN A 47 -4.52 -9.68 7.20
C ASN A 47 -5.07 -11.00 6.65
N ASP A 48 -6.11 -10.94 5.83
CA ASP A 48 -6.83 -12.13 5.39
C ASP A 48 -6.15 -12.86 4.22
N HIS A 49 -5.43 -12.13 3.36
CA HIS A 49 -4.88 -12.66 2.10
C HIS A 49 -3.39 -12.41 1.89
N GLY A 50 -2.74 -11.70 2.81
CA GLY A 50 -1.36 -11.27 2.68
C GLY A 50 -1.18 -10.00 1.84
N TRP A 51 0.00 -9.40 1.97
CA TRP A 51 0.34 -8.11 1.38
C TRP A 51 0.27 -8.09 -0.15
N GLU A 52 1.01 -8.99 -0.80
CA GLU A 52 1.12 -9.06 -2.26
C GLU A 52 -0.25 -9.24 -2.92
N SER A 53 -1.08 -10.12 -2.35
CA SER A 53 -2.46 -10.37 -2.83
C SER A 53 -3.34 -9.12 -2.70
N ALA A 54 -3.27 -8.43 -1.56
CA ALA A 54 -4.03 -7.21 -1.34
C ALA A 54 -3.65 -6.09 -2.34
N ILE A 55 -2.34 -5.91 -2.57
CA ILE A 55 -1.83 -4.94 -3.56
C ILE A 55 -2.34 -5.29 -4.96
N ALA A 56 -2.17 -6.53 -5.40
CA ALA A 56 -2.60 -6.97 -6.75
C ALA A 56 -4.10 -6.76 -6.96
N HIS A 57 -4.92 -7.06 -5.95
CA HIS A 57 -6.36 -6.84 -5.97
C HIS A 57 -6.72 -5.37 -6.17
N TYR A 58 -6.16 -4.45 -5.38
CA TYR A 58 -6.51 -3.03 -5.48
C TYR A 58 -5.89 -2.34 -6.71
N GLU A 59 -4.73 -2.80 -7.18
CA GLU A 59 -4.17 -2.42 -8.48
C GLU A 59 -5.14 -2.75 -9.62
N GLN A 60 -5.70 -3.96 -9.63
CA GLN A 60 -6.70 -4.37 -10.62
C GLN A 60 -7.98 -3.51 -10.52
N GLN A 61 -8.52 -3.32 -9.30
CA GLN A 61 -9.71 -2.49 -9.11
C GLN A 61 -9.50 -1.06 -9.62
N ARG A 62 -8.36 -0.46 -9.30
CA ARG A 62 -8.03 0.90 -9.74
C ARG A 62 -7.90 1.00 -11.27
N LYS A 63 -7.24 0.03 -11.91
CA LYS A 63 -7.14 -0.02 -13.38
C LYS A 63 -8.51 -0.14 -14.05
N THR A 64 -9.45 -0.88 -13.46
CA THR A 64 -10.81 -0.97 -13.97
C THR A 64 -11.56 0.35 -13.78
N LYS A 65 -11.42 1.03 -12.63
CA LYS A 65 -12.01 2.37 -12.39
C LYS A 65 -11.49 3.43 -13.38
N LEU A 66 -10.23 3.37 -13.80
CA LEU A 66 -9.62 4.33 -14.72
C LEU A 66 -9.98 4.11 -16.20
N LYS A 67 -10.54 2.94 -16.55
CA LYS A 67 -10.96 2.61 -17.92
C LYS A 67 -12.39 3.06 -18.25
N HIS A 68 -13.13 3.51 -17.25
CA HIS A 68 -14.47 4.07 -17.35
C HIS A 68 -14.43 5.55 -17.01
#